data_AF-A0A7C1LH22-F1
#
_entry.id   AF-A0A7C1LH22-F1
#
_cell.length_a   1.000
_cell.length_b   1.000
_cell.length_c   1.000
_cell.angle_alpha   90.00
_cell.angle_beta   90.00
_cell.angle_gamma   90.00
#
_symmetry.space_group_name_H-M   'P 1'
#
loop_
_entity.id
_entity.type
_entity.pdbx_description
1 polymer ?
#
loop_
_entity_poly.entity_id
_entity_poly.type
_entity_poly.pdbx_seq_one_letter_code
_entity_poly.pdbx_strand_id
1 'polypeptide(L)' 'MEQVKYQDYEWANDWKVIVEIFDTIDVLKSLFDNLDVTYLREVQQKILILNLEKYACSLQNYIIEKYSKDRS' A
#
# COMPACT_ATOMS: atom_id res chain seq x y z
N MET A 1 -13.01 -16.18 -22.97
CA MET A 1 -13.06 -14.69 -23.07
C MET A 1 -13.63 -14.03 -21.83
N GLU A 2 -14.63 -14.59 -21.15
CA GLU A 2 -15.18 -14.01 -19.90
C GLU A 2 -14.21 -14.07 -18.72
N GLN A 3 -13.48 -15.18 -18.54
CA GLN A 3 -12.54 -15.34 -17.42
C GLN A 3 -11.38 -14.32 -17.44
N VAL A 4 -10.84 -13.99 -18.61
CA VAL A 4 -9.77 -12.99 -18.77
C VAL A 4 -10.27 -11.59 -18.38
N LYS A 5 -11.49 -11.23 -18.81
CA LYS A 5 -12.11 -9.95 -18.44
C LYS A 5 -12.39 -9.84 -16.95
N TYR A 6 -12.76 -10.95 -16.32
CA TYR A 6 -12.99 -11.01 -14.88
C TYR A 6 -11.68 -10.84 -14.08
N GLN A 7 -10.59 -11.50 -14.48
CA GLN A 7 -9.26 -11.29 -13.90
C GLN A 7 -8.75 -9.85 -14.08
N ASP A 8 -8.93 -9.25 -15.26
CA ASP A 8 -8.54 -7.86 -15.49
C ASP A 8 -9.30 -6.89 -14.56
N TYR A 9 -10.59 -7.18 -14.30
CA TYR A 9 -11.39 -6.40 -13.35
C TYR A 9 -10.91 -6.55 -11.90
N GLU A 10 -10.66 -7.78 -11.46
CA GLU A 10 -10.14 -8.01 -10.10
C GLU A 10 -8.75 -7.41 -9.92
N TRP A 11 -7.88 -7.51 -10.93
CA TRP A 11 -6.57 -6.86 -10.93
C TRP A 11 -6.69 -5.35 -10.77
N ALA A 12 -7.56 -4.71 -11.57
CA ALA A 12 -7.77 -3.28 -11.49
C ALA A 12 -8.30 -2.85 -10.10
N ASN A 13 -9.18 -3.67 -9.50
CA ASN A 13 -9.70 -3.42 -8.17
C ASN A 13 -8.62 -3.57 -7.08
N ASP A 14 -7.86 -4.66 -7.09
CA ASP A 14 -6.77 -4.89 -6.13
C ASP A 14 -5.69 -3.80 -6.26
N TRP A 15 -5.35 -3.42 -7.49
CA TRP A 15 -4.39 -2.33 -7.74
C TRP A 15 -4.89 -0.98 -7.22
N LYS A 16 -6.17 -0.68 -7.42
CA LYS A 16 -6.79 0.54 -6.87
C LYS A 16 -6.66 0.58 -5.35
N VAL A 17 -6.91 -0.53 -4.66
CA VAL A 17 -6.76 -0.62 -3.20
C VAL A 17 -5.30 -0.41 -2.76
N ILE A 18 -4.32 -0.94 -3.50
CA ILE A 18 -2.90 -0.69 -3.21
C ILE A 18 -2.57 0.80 -3.31
N VAL A 19 -3.06 1.48 -4.34
CA VAL A 19 -2.87 2.94 -4.50
C VAL A 19 -3.50 3.70 -3.33
N GLU A 20 -4.75 3.37 -2.96
CA GLU A 20 -5.43 3.99 -1.83
C GLU A 20 -4.68 3.80 -0.49
N ILE A 21 -4.01 2.66 -0.29
CA ILE A 21 -3.16 2.42 0.88
C ILE A 21 -1.97 3.38 0.90
N PHE A 22 -1.26 3.54 -0.21
CA PHE A 22 -0.12 4.46 -0.29
C PHE A 22 -0.55 5.92 -0.10
N ASP A 23 -1.65 6.33 -0.74
CA ASP A 23 -2.22 7.68 -0.56
C ASP A 23 -2.58 7.93 0.91
N THR A 24 -3.15 6.93 1.59
CA THR A 24 -3.48 7.03 3.02
C THR A 24 -2.22 7.15 3.89
N ILE A 25 -1.16 6.42 3.56
CA ILE A 25 0.13 6.53 4.26
C ILE A 25 0.71 7.95 4.09
N ASP A 26 0.62 8.54 2.91
CA ASP A 26 1.11 9.90 2.66
C ASP A 26 0.28 10.95 3.40
N VAL A 27 -1.04 10.80 3.46
CA VAL A 27 -1.89 11.62 4.32
C VAL A 27 -1.48 11.49 5.79
N LEU A 28 -1.23 10.26 6.26
CA LEU A 28 -0.82 10.03 7.64
C LEU A 28 0.52 10.69 7.98
N LYS A 29 1.50 10.67 7.06
CA LYS A 29 2.76 11.41 7.21
C LYS A 29 2.49 12.90 7.43
N SER A 30 1.69 13.51 6.55
CA SER A 30 1.34 14.92 6.66
C SER A 30 0.64 15.26 7.98
N LEU A 31 -0.24 14.38 8.47
CA LEU A 31 -0.88 14.55 9.77
C LEU A 31 0.12 14.49 10.93
N PHE A 32 1.11 13.60 10.89
CA PHE A 32 2.15 13.52 11.91
C PHE A 32 3.06 14.75 11.92
N ASP A 33 3.41 15.29 10.75
CA ASP A 33 4.25 16.50 10.64
C ASP A 33 3.60 17.74 11.27
N ASN A 34 2.27 17.73 11.45
CA ASN A 34 1.52 18.82 12.08
C ASN A 34 1.43 18.70 13.62
N LEU A 35 1.95 17.62 14.23
CA LEU A 35 1.90 17.42 15.67
C LEU A 35 3.19 17.89 16.33
N ASP A 36 3.07 18.79 17.30
CA ASP A 36 4.19 19.14 18.20
C ASP A 36 4.36 18.02 19.24
N VAL A 37 5.38 17.19 19.06
CA VAL A 37 5.66 16.04 19.92
C VAL A 37 7.14 15.98 20.30
N THR A 38 7.46 15.20 21.34
CA THR A 38 8.86 15.01 21.74
C THR A 38 9.64 14.26 20.65
N TYR A 39 10.96 14.47 20.59
CA TYR A 39 11.85 13.78 19.65
C TYR A 39 11.64 12.25 19.62
N LEU A 40 11.44 11.61 20.79
CA LEU A 40 11.16 10.17 20.85
C LEU A 40 9.87 9.79 20.11
N ARG A 41 8.83 10.63 20.20
CA ARG A 41 7.57 10.43 19.48
C ARG A 41 7.74 10.63 17.98
N GLU A 42 8.51 11.62 17.54
CA GLU A 42 8.84 11.80 16.12
C GLU A 42 9.53 10.56 15.53
N VAL A 43 10.50 10.00 16.26
CA VAL A 43 11.20 8.77 15.84
C VAL A 43 10.23 7.59 15.75
N GLN A 44 9.33 7.45 16.74
CA GLN A 44 8.29 6.41 16.72
C GLN A 44 7.33 6.56 15.53
N GLN A 45 6.92 7.79 15.21
CA GLN A 45 6.09 8.08 14.03
C GLN A 45 6.80 7.70 12.73
N LYS A 46 8.08 8.06 12.58
CA LYS A 46 8.90 7.69 11.40
C LYS A 46 9.04 6.17 11.25
N ILE A 47 9.25 5.45 12.35
CA ILE A 47 9.33 3.97 12.35
C ILE A 47 7.98 3.35 11.95
N LEU A 48 6.87 3.88 12.46
CA LEU A 48 5.53 3.42 12.10
C LEU A 48 5.26 3.58 10.60
N ILE A 49 5.53 4.77 10.05
CA ILE A 49 5.40 5.05 8.61
C ILE A 49 6.23 4.05 7.79
N LEU A 50 7.51 3.89 8.13
CA LEU A 50 8.39 2.97 7.43
C LEU A 50 7.87 1.53 7.43
N ASN A 51 7.30 1.07 8.55
CA ASN A 51 6.73 -0.28 8.63
C ASN A 51 5.46 -0.43 7.78
N LEU A 52 4.61 0.60 7.73
CA LEU A 52 3.42 0.61 6.87
C LEU A 52 3.81 0.57 5.40
N GLU A 53 4.78 1.38 4.97
CA GLU A 53 5.29 1.38 3.58
C GLU A 53 5.87 0.02 3.19
N LYS A 54 6.69 -0.59 4.07
CA LYS A 54 7.23 -1.94 3.83
C LYS A 54 6.12 -2.97 3.65
N TYR A 55 5.07 -2.89 4.46
CA TYR A 55 3.94 -3.81 4.36
C TYR A 55 3.13 -3.57 3.08
N ALA A 56 2.87 -2.32 2.70
CA ALA A 56 2.21 -1.97 1.45
C ALA A 56 2.98 -2.47 0.22
N CYS A 57 4.31 -2.32 0.21
CA CYS A 57 5.17 -2.90 -0.83
C CYS A 57 5.08 -4.44 -0.88
N SER A 58 5.02 -5.10 0.29
CA SER A 58 4.84 -6.56 0.36
C SER A 58 3.49 -6.99 -0.25
N LEU A 59 2.41 -6.25 0.05
CA LEU A 59 1.10 -6.49 -0.56
C LEU A 59 1.11 -6.25 -2.07
N GLN A 60 1.75 -5.18 -2.53
CA GLN A 60 1.92 -4.92 -3.96
C GLN A 60 2.60 -6.09 -4.67
N ASN A 61 3.69 -6.61 -4.10
CA ASN A 61 4.39 -7.77 -4.67
C ASN A 61 3.50 -9.01 -4.69
N TYR A 62 2.79 -9.28 -3.58
CA TYR A 62 1.84 -10.39 -3.52
C TYR A 62 0.76 -10.29 -4.60
N ILE A 63 0.20 -9.10 -4.82
CA ILE A 63 -0.80 -8.84 -5.86
C ILE A 63 -0.18 -9.07 -7.24
N ILE A 64 1.02 -8.54 -7.54
CA ILE A 64 1.72 -8.82 -8.80
C ILE A 64 1.91 -10.32 -9.00
N GLU A 65 2.35 -11.06 -7.98
CA GLU A 65 2.54 -12.51 -8.04
C GLU A 65 1.24 -13.28 -8.30
N LYS A 66 0.13 -12.87 -7.65
CA LYS A 66 -1.20 -13.47 -7.82
C LYS A 66 -1.63 -13.50 -9.29
N TYR A 67 -1.42 -12.41 -10.02
CA TYR A 67 -1.88 -12.29 -11.41
C TYR A 67 -0.82 -12.57 -12.47
N SER A 68 0.45 -12.75 -12.08
CA SER A 68 1.52 -13.18 -12.99
C SER A 68 1.63 -14.69 -13.13
N LYS A 69 1.27 -15.47 -12.10
CA LYS A 69 1.22 -16.95 -12.17
C LYS A 69 0.11 -17.48 -13.09
N ASP A 70 -0.94 -16.71 -13.31
CA ASP A 70 -2.06 -17.11 -14.19
C ASP A 70 -1.81 -16.83 -15.68
N ARG A 71 -0.62 -16.31 -16.05
CA ARG A 71 -0.22 -16.02 -17.44
C ARG A 71 0.80 -17.00 -18.03
N SER A 72 1.17 -18.08 -17.32
CA SER A 72 2.14 -19.10 -17.76
C SER A 72 1.48 -20.40 -18.21
#